data_AF-A0A378NPJ9-F1
#
_entry.id   AF-A0A378NPJ9-F1
#
_cell.length_a   1.000
_cell.length_b   1.000
_cell.length_c   1.000
_cell.angle_alpha   90.00
_cell.angle_beta   90.00
_cell.angle_gamma   90.00
#
_symmetry.space_group_name_H-M   'P 1'
#
loop_
_entity.id
_entity.type
_entity.pdbx_description
1 polymer ?
#
loop_
_entity_poly.entity_id
_entity_poly.type
_entity_poly.pdbx_seq_one_letter_code
_entity_poly.pdbx_strand_id
1 'polypeptide(L)'
;MNNKSIPPIYENFTQLNNGEIPQFDYIKIYHSFLKLKLKANELILFSLLYQECEADAVYKKGLNYLCKRTNTTKHTVLSCLSVLIDRNLIIKKQGTNRNPSEYHINYQVLQQYIDQ
;
A
#
# COMPACT_ATOMS: atom_id res chain seq x y z
N MET A 1 -5.73 -37.15 18.09
CA MET A 1 -5.58 -35.68 17.95
C MET A 1 -6.62 -35.22 16.94
N ASN A 2 -7.62 -34.43 17.38
CA ASN A 2 -8.64 -33.90 16.48
C ASN A 2 -8.02 -32.76 15.65
N ASN A 3 -7.73 -33.03 14.37
CA ASN A 3 -7.46 -31.99 13.38
C ASN A 3 -8.77 -31.24 13.11
N LYS A 4 -9.12 -30.29 13.98
CA LYS A 4 -10.07 -29.26 13.58
C LYS A 4 -9.35 -28.38 12.57
N SER A 5 -9.79 -28.42 11.32
CA SER A 5 -9.37 -27.48 10.29
C SER A 5 -9.59 -26.07 10.84
N ILE A 6 -8.54 -25.25 10.82
CA ILE A 6 -8.67 -23.84 11.17
C ILE A 6 -9.61 -23.24 10.11
N PRO A 7 -10.79 -22.72 10.49
CA PRO A 7 -11.70 -22.13 9.52
C PRO A 7 -11.01 -20.94 8.84
N PRO A 8 -11.22 -20.75 7.53
CA PRO A 8 -10.72 -19.59 6.84
C PRO A 8 -11.14 -18.31 7.57
N ILE A 9 -10.23 -17.33 7.65
CA ILE A 9 -10.40 -16.09 8.42
C ILE A 9 -11.75 -15.40 8.15
N TYR A 10 -12.28 -15.50 6.92
CA TYR A 10 -13.56 -14.91 6.53
C TYR A 10 -14.80 -15.53 7.20
N GLU A 11 -14.78 -16.81 7.60
CA GLU A 11 -15.95 -17.48 8.19
C GLU A 11 -16.29 -16.95 9.59
N ASN A 12 -15.27 -16.47 10.32
CA ASN A 12 -15.47 -15.85 11.63
C ASN A 12 -16.06 -14.43 11.51
N PHE A 13 -15.85 -13.75 10.38
CA PHE A 13 -16.27 -12.35 10.21
C PHE A 13 -17.70 -12.20 9.67
N THR A 14 -18.20 -13.15 8.87
CA THR A 14 -19.60 -13.18 8.43
C THR A 14 -20.57 -13.47 9.57
N GLN A 15 -20.16 -14.28 10.55
CA GLN A 15 -20.96 -14.54 11.76
C GLN A 15 -21.11 -13.31 12.66
N LEU A 16 -20.12 -12.41 12.65
CA LEU A 16 -20.12 -11.19 13.48
C LEU A 16 -20.94 -10.03 12.87
N ASN A 17 -21.20 -10.06 11.56
CA ASN A 17 -21.88 -8.97 10.83
C ASN A 17 -23.24 -9.38 10.25
N ASN A 18 -23.98 -10.28 10.91
CA ASN A 18 -25.33 -10.68 10.50
C ASN A 18 -25.44 -11.16 9.02
N GLY A 19 -24.38 -11.78 8.47
CA GLY A 19 -24.35 -12.22 7.08
C GLY A 19 -23.93 -11.15 6.05
N GLU A 20 -23.65 -9.91 6.46
CA GLU A 20 -22.96 -8.95 5.61
C GLU A 20 -21.47 -9.31 5.52
N ILE A 21 -20.93 -9.34 4.29
CA ILE A 21 -19.49 -9.45 4.10
C ILE A 21 -18.92 -8.08 4.45
N PRO A 22 -18.15 -7.93 5.54
CA PRO A 22 -17.55 -6.64 5.85
C PRO A 22 -16.67 -6.23 4.67
N GLN A 23 -16.77 -4.97 4.26
CA GLN A 23 -15.83 -4.40 3.31
C GLN A 23 -14.46 -4.39 3.98
N PHE A 24 -13.66 -5.42 3.71
CA PHE A 24 -12.35 -5.54 4.31
C PHE A 24 -11.46 -4.42 3.81
N ASP A 25 -10.97 -3.61 4.74
CA ASP A 25 -9.90 -2.67 4.46
C ASP A 25 -8.56 -3.44 4.49
N TYR A 26 -8.03 -3.72 3.30
CA TYR A 26 -6.74 -4.40 3.15
C TYR A 26 -5.81 -3.65 2.19
N ILE A 27 -4.52 -3.94 2.34
CA ILE A 27 -3.45 -3.49 1.44
C ILE A 27 -2.93 -4.73 0.69
N LYS A 28 -3.02 -4.73 -0.63
CA LYS A 28 -2.49 -5.81 -1.47
C LYS A 28 -0.97 -5.73 -1.53
N ILE A 29 -0.28 -6.81 -1.16
CA ILE A 29 1.16 -6.95 -1.33
C ILE A 29 1.42 -8.03 -2.38
N TYR A 30 1.97 -7.62 -3.52
CA TYR A 30 2.34 -8.55 -4.59
C TYR A 30 3.67 -9.22 -4.27
N HIS A 31 3.79 -10.52 -4.57
CA HIS A 31 5.01 -11.30 -4.32
C HIS A 31 6.25 -10.68 -4.99
N SER A 32 6.10 -10.14 -6.20
CA SER A 32 7.18 -9.46 -6.93
C SER A 32 7.77 -8.27 -6.16
N PHE A 33 6.98 -7.59 -5.31
CA PHE A 33 7.46 -6.44 -4.54
C PHE A 33 8.45 -6.84 -3.44
N LEU A 34 8.48 -8.12 -3.04
CA LEU A 34 9.48 -8.61 -2.08
C LEU A 34 10.90 -8.53 -2.65
N LYS A 35 11.06 -8.58 -3.98
CA LYS A 35 12.36 -8.41 -4.66
C LYS A 35 12.91 -6.99 -4.54
N LEU A 36 12.07 -6.02 -4.22
CA LEU A 36 12.49 -4.63 -4.00
C LEU A 36 13.32 -4.47 -2.72
N LYS A 37 13.40 -5.48 -1.84
CA LYS A 37 14.18 -5.40 -0.58
C LYS A 37 13.87 -4.15 0.26
N LEU A 38 12.61 -3.73 0.24
CA LEU A 38 12.10 -2.64 1.09
C LEU A 38 11.90 -3.14 2.52
N LYS A 39 12.06 -2.26 3.51
CA LYS A 39 11.64 -2.56 4.88
C LYS A 39 10.12 -2.74 4.93
N ALA A 40 9.60 -3.42 5.95
CA ALA A 40 8.18 -3.74 6.05
C ALA A 40 7.26 -2.50 5.94
N ASN A 41 7.60 -1.40 6.61
CA ASN A 41 6.87 -0.15 6.55
C ASN A 41 6.94 0.54 5.18
N GLU A 42 8.10 0.49 4.51
CA GLU A 42 8.30 1.01 3.15
C GLU A 42 7.49 0.20 2.14
N LEU A 43 7.52 -1.14 2.27
CA LEU A 43 6.77 -2.07 1.43
C LEU A 43 5.26 -1.86 1.57
N ILE A 44 4.75 -1.75 2.79
CA ILE A 44 3.32 -1.48 3.05
C ILE A 44 2.90 -0.17 2.41
N LEU A 45 3.69 0.89 2.55
CA LEU A 45 3.38 2.19 1.95
C LEU A 45 3.43 2.13 0.42
N PHE A 46 4.44 1.47 -0.15
CA PHE A 46 4.54 1.29 -1.59
C PHE A 46 3.36 0.49 -2.15
N SER A 47 3.00 -0.62 -1.51
CA SER A 47 1.84 -1.43 -1.86
C SER A 47 0.53 -0.63 -1.83
N LEU A 48 0.34 0.20 -0.79
CA LEU A 48 -0.82 1.08 -0.72
C LEU A 48 -0.83 2.08 -1.87
N LEU A 49 0.30 2.77 -2.13
CA LEU A 49 0.40 3.72 -3.24
C LEU A 49 0.11 3.03 -4.58
N TYR A 50 0.64 1.83 -4.80
CA TYR A 50 0.41 1.06 -6.01
C TYR A 50 -1.07 0.73 -6.20
N GLN A 51 -1.74 0.25 -5.14
CA GLN A 51 -3.17 -0.05 -5.15
C GLN A 51 -4.02 1.20 -5.41
N GLU A 52 -3.63 2.34 -4.86
CA GLU A 52 -4.32 3.63 -5.06
C GLU A 52 -4.08 4.25 -6.44
N CYS A 53 -3.00 3.82 -7.12
CA CYS A 53 -2.64 4.21 -8.48
C CYS A 53 -3.05 3.16 -9.53
N GLU A 54 -3.89 2.17 -9.20
CA GLU A 54 -4.38 1.17 -10.17
C GLU A 54 -4.96 1.85 -11.43
N ALA A 55 -4.72 1.25 -12.60
CA ALA A 55 -5.07 1.78 -13.94
C ALA A 55 -4.39 3.14 -14.30
N ASP A 56 -3.09 3.26 -14.01
CA ASP A 56 -2.25 4.45 -14.28
C ASP A 56 -2.78 5.74 -13.62
N ALA A 57 -3.56 5.59 -12.55
CA ALA A 57 -4.07 6.69 -11.78
C ALA A 57 -2.98 7.35 -10.92
N VAL A 58 -3.22 8.60 -10.52
CA VAL A 58 -2.31 9.39 -9.69
C VAL A 58 -2.80 9.41 -8.26
N TYR A 59 -1.91 9.12 -7.32
CA TYR A 59 -2.23 9.28 -5.91
C TYR A 59 -2.24 10.77 -5.53
N LYS A 60 -3.39 11.25 -5.03
CA LYS A 60 -3.61 12.67 -4.63
C LYS A 60 -4.42 12.85 -3.34
N LYS A 61 -4.56 11.80 -2.51
CA LYS A 61 -5.41 11.83 -1.29
C LYS A 61 -4.73 12.47 -0.07
N GLY A 62 -3.44 12.79 -0.16
CA GLY A 62 -2.67 13.51 0.86
C GLY A 62 -2.20 12.69 2.06
N LEU A 63 -1.21 13.20 2.79
CA LEU A 63 -0.48 12.46 3.83
C LEU A 63 -1.34 11.86 4.94
N ASN A 64 -2.41 12.56 5.35
CA ASN A 64 -3.30 12.07 6.42
C ASN A 64 -3.97 10.76 6.05
N TYR A 65 -4.33 10.59 4.78
CA TYR A 65 -4.87 9.33 4.27
C TYR A 65 -3.85 8.20 4.40
N LEU A 66 -2.60 8.42 3.97
CA LEU A 66 -1.52 7.44 4.10
C LEU A 66 -1.28 7.06 5.56
N CYS A 67 -1.22 8.05 6.46
CA CYS A 67 -1.00 7.81 7.89
C CYS A 67 -2.11 6.92 8.48
N LYS A 68 -3.38 7.21 8.15
CA LYS A 68 -4.53 6.42 8.61
C LYS A 68 -4.48 4.99 8.07
N ARG A 69 -4.23 4.83 6.76
CA ARG A 69 -4.24 3.53 6.08
C ARG A 69 -3.08 2.63 6.48
N THR A 70 -1.93 3.21 6.77
CA THR A 70 -0.74 2.47 7.22
C THR A 70 -0.62 2.39 8.74
N ASN A 71 -1.58 2.98 9.46
CA ASN A 71 -1.59 3.11 10.92
C ASN A 71 -0.22 3.56 11.48
N THR A 72 0.33 4.63 10.90
CA THR A 72 1.66 5.15 11.26
C THR A 72 1.70 6.67 11.32
N THR A 73 2.82 7.21 11.77
CA THR A 73 3.00 8.65 11.95
C THR A 73 3.32 9.35 10.63
N LYS A 74 3.03 10.65 10.55
CA LYS A 74 3.43 11.50 9.43
C LYS A 74 4.94 11.49 9.18
N HIS A 75 5.74 11.45 10.24
CA HIS A 75 7.20 11.36 10.15
C HIS A 75 7.62 10.06 9.45
N THR A 76 7.07 8.92 9.87
CA THR A 76 7.34 7.62 9.25
C THR A 76 6.91 7.60 7.78
N VAL A 77 5.71 8.10 7.46
CA VAL A 77 5.24 8.17 6.07
C VAL A 77 6.18 9.01 5.22
N LEU A 78 6.58 10.20 5.69
CA LEU A 78 7.50 11.07 4.95
C LEU A 78 8.87 10.42 4.73
N SER A 79 9.41 9.75 5.75
CA SER A 79 10.66 9.00 5.64
C SER A 79 10.57 7.87 4.59
N CYS A 80 9.48 7.09 4.61
CA CYS A 80 9.25 6.07 3.59
C CYS A 80 9.11 6.68 2.19
N LEU A 81 8.36 7.78 2.04
CA LEU A 81 8.21 8.47 0.75
C LEU A 81 9.56 8.94 0.21
N SER A 82 10.43 9.49 1.05
CA SER A 82 11.79 9.87 0.65
C SER A 82 12.56 8.66 0.12
N VAL A 83 12.58 7.53 0.84
CA VAL A 83 13.25 6.31 0.35
C VAL A 83 12.70 5.83 -0.99
N LEU A 84 11.38 5.84 -1.17
CA LEU A 84 10.76 5.40 -2.42
C LEU A 84 11.10 6.34 -3.60
N ILE A 85 11.22 7.66 -3.34
CA ILE A 85 11.65 8.66 -4.33
C ILE A 85 13.14 8.48 -4.65
N ASP A 86 13.99 8.34 -3.63
CA ASP A 86 15.45 8.20 -3.79
C ASP A 86 15.79 6.92 -4.57
N ARG A 87 14.98 5.87 -4.41
CA ARG A 87 15.10 4.61 -5.16
C ARG A 87 14.38 4.63 -6.51
N ASN A 88 13.82 5.77 -6.90
CA ASN A 88 13.09 5.97 -8.15
C ASN A 88 11.89 5.02 -8.35
N LEU A 89 11.33 4.48 -7.27
CA LEU A 89 10.15 3.60 -7.31
C LEU A 89 8.86 4.42 -7.46
N ILE A 90 8.88 5.65 -6.96
CA ILE A 90 7.79 6.61 -7.14
C ILE A 90 8.34 7.96 -7.60
N ILE A 91 7.54 8.71 -8.34
CA ILE A 91 7.82 10.08 -8.77
C ILE A 91 6.87 11.00 -8.02
N LYS A 92 7.43 12.01 -7.35
CA LYS A 92 6.65 13.03 -6.64
C LYS A 92 6.52 14.28 -7.49
N LYS A 93 5.29 14.76 -7.65
CA LYS A 93 5.00 16.11 -8.13
C LYS A 93 4.54 16.96 -6.96
N GLN A 94 5.30 18.01 -6.69
CA GLN A 94 5.10 18.86 -5.52
C GLN A 94 3.74 19.56 -5.59
N GLY A 95 2.96 19.41 -4.53
CA GLY A 95 1.67 20.09 -4.37
C GLY A 95 1.82 21.56 -3.97
N THR A 96 0.70 22.26 -3.87
CA THR A 96 0.62 23.66 -3.45
C THR A 96 0.04 23.77 -2.03
N ASN A 97 -0.06 24.99 -1.48
CA ASN A 97 -0.71 25.19 -0.17
C ASN A 97 -2.18 24.73 -0.14
N ARG A 98 -2.84 24.63 -1.30
CA ARG A 98 -4.25 24.22 -1.42
C ARG A 98 -4.42 22.76 -1.84
N ASN A 99 -3.40 22.16 -2.45
CA ASN A 99 -3.48 20.81 -3.03
C ASN A 99 -2.36 19.91 -2.50
N PRO A 100 -2.66 18.68 -2.08
CA PRO A 100 -1.63 17.73 -1.66
C PRO A 100 -0.64 17.43 -2.80
N SER A 101 0.54 16.93 -2.43
CA SER A 101 1.49 16.42 -3.43
C SER A 101 0.92 15.19 -4.13
N GLU A 102 1.25 15.07 -5.41
CA GLU A 102 0.90 13.95 -6.27
C GLU A 102 2.05 12.93 -6.27
N TYR A 103 1.71 11.65 -6.27
CA TYR A 103 2.69 10.57 -6.35
C TYR A 103 2.28 9.59 -7.45
N HIS A 104 3.26 9.21 -8.27
CA HIS A 104 3.11 8.30 -9.39
C HIS A 104 4.00 7.08 -9.18
N ILE A 105 3.54 5.89 -9.58
CA ILE A 105 4.39 4.70 -9.63
C ILE A 105 5.33 4.83 -10.83
N ASN A 106 6.61 4.56 -10.64
CA ASN A 106 7.55 4.46 -11.75
C ASN A 106 7.51 3.03 -12.33
N TYR A 107 6.59 2.80 -13.27
CA TYR A 107 6.41 1.48 -13.88
C TYR A 107 7.65 1.01 -14.67
N GLN A 108 8.43 1.92 -15.25
CA GLN A 108 9.66 1.57 -15.96
C GLN A 108 10.69 0.91 -15.04
N VAL A 109 10.86 1.45 -13.84
CA VAL A 109 11.74 0.86 -12.82
C VAL A 109 11.12 -0.41 -12.25
N LEU A 110 9.82 -0.40 -11.95
CA LEU A 110 9.13 -1.55 -11.37
C LEU A 110 9.18 -2.80 -12.27
N GLN A 111 9.04 -2.62 -13.58
CA GLN A 111 9.07 -3.71 -14.56
C GLN A 111 10.37 -4.52 -14.50
N GLN A 112 11.49 -3.86 -14.19
CA GLN A 112 12.80 -4.51 -14.04
C GLN A 112 12.84 -5.56 -12.93
N TYR A 113 11.92 -5.49 -11.95
CA TYR A 113 11.83 -6.45 -10.84
C TYR A 113 10.76 -7.51 -11.05
N ILE A 114 9.80 -7.25 -11.94
CA ILE A 114 8.70 -8.18 -12.26
C ILE A 114 9.18 -9.23 -13.26
N ASP A 115 10.00 -8.84 -14.24
CA ASP A 115 10.47 -9.72 -15.33
C ASP A 115 11.73 -10.56 -15.01
N GLN A 116 12.27 -10.43 -13.80
CA GLN A 116 13.38 -11.26 -13.28
C GLN A 116 12.86 -12.53 -12.62
#